data_AF-T1B8Z8-F1
#
_entry.id   AF-T1B8Z8-F1
#
_cell.length_a   1.000
_cell.length_b   1.000
_cell.length_c   1.000
_cell.angle_alpha   90.00
_cell.angle_beta   90.00
_cell.angle_gamma   90.00
#
_symmetry.space_group_name_H-M   'P 1'
#
loop_
_entity.id
_entity.type
_entity.pdbx_description
1 polymer ?
#
loop_
_entity_poly.entity_id
_entity_poly.type
_entity_poly.pdbx_seq_one_letter_code
_entity_poly.pdbx_strand_id
1 'polypeptide(L)'
;AAFLRSIGARAAPVDRLIDELAVCDAVVAAAKSGRAVITPAAIPRDRPILLVDLGVPRNIAPEVRRLPQSRLVDLGDLYGEVAPPAPRAPPGIEAAVRAANLALEQRALEPWVALLRREVERIRRTELASARPYLGDLTEAQERALDRLTRRLVGRLLDGPTERIRALSSSPEDERIRRWALELLTPDSPEP
;
A
#
# COMPACT_ATOMS: atom_id res chain seq x y z
N ALA A 1 20.91 -1.37 -31.09
CA ALA A 1 22.14 -1.38 -31.91
C ALA A 1 22.90 -0.04 -31.91
N ALA A 2 22.23 1.12 -32.02
CA ALA A 2 22.90 2.43 -32.02
C ALA A 2 23.64 2.76 -30.71
N PHE A 3 23.01 2.54 -29.56
CA PHE A 3 23.61 2.76 -28.23
C PHE A 3 24.87 1.93 -27.98
N LEU A 4 24.85 0.64 -28.33
CA LEU A 4 26.03 -0.22 -28.15
C LEU A 4 27.22 0.26 -28.99
N ARG A 5 26.97 0.64 -30.25
CA ARG A 5 28.02 1.19 -31.12
C ARG A 5 28.58 2.51 -30.59
N SER A 6 27.77 3.38 -29.99
CA SER A 6 28.25 4.67 -29.46
C SER A 6 29.19 4.50 -28.25
N ILE A 7 29.13 3.37 -27.55
CA ILE A 7 30.04 3.04 -26.44
C ILE A 7 31.10 2.00 -26.84
N GLY A 8 31.23 1.67 -28.13
CA GLY A 8 32.17 0.65 -28.61
C GLY A 8 31.81 -0.80 -28.21
N ALA A 9 30.58 -1.05 -27.77
CA ALA A 9 30.10 -2.38 -27.39
C ALA A 9 29.52 -3.14 -28.60
N ARG A 10 29.66 -4.47 -28.54
CA ARG A 10 29.00 -5.41 -29.46
C ARG A 10 27.95 -6.24 -28.72
N ALA A 11 26.93 -6.67 -29.46
CA ALA A 11 25.95 -7.62 -28.97
C ALA A 11 26.30 -9.02 -29.47
N ALA A 12 26.17 -10.02 -28.61
CA ALA A 12 26.23 -11.42 -28.95
C ALA A 12 24.93 -12.11 -28.48
N PRO A 13 24.44 -13.12 -29.21
CA PRO A 13 23.31 -13.91 -28.77
C PRO A 13 23.68 -14.81 -27.58
N VAL A 14 22.69 -15.17 -26.76
CA VAL A 14 22.94 -15.84 -25.46
C VAL A 14 23.45 -17.28 -25.59
N ASP A 15 23.20 -17.91 -26.74
CA ASP A 15 23.73 -19.23 -27.10
C ASP A 15 25.26 -19.20 -27.25
N ARG A 16 25.84 -18.05 -27.60
CA ARG A 16 27.30 -17.84 -27.63
C ARG A 16 27.90 -17.45 -26.27
N LEU A 17 27.12 -17.47 -25.18
CA LEU A 17 27.60 -17.04 -23.86
C LEU A 17 28.90 -17.73 -23.45
N ILE A 18 29.06 -19.03 -23.73
CA ILE A 18 30.28 -19.77 -23.38
C ILE A 18 31.49 -19.25 -24.17
N ASP A 19 31.35 -19.03 -25.48
CA ASP A 19 32.42 -18.50 -26.34
C ASP A 19 32.81 -17.07 -25.92
N GLU A 20 31.82 -16.27 -25.53
CA GLU A 20 32.03 -14.90 -25.02
C GLU A 20 32.76 -14.91 -23.67
N LEU A 21 32.37 -15.79 -22.74
CA LEU A 21 33.07 -15.98 -21.47
C LEU A 21 34.51 -16.47 -21.68
N ALA A 22 34.76 -17.26 -22.73
CA ALA A 22 36.08 -17.80 -23.06
C ALA A 22 37.08 -16.75 -23.55
N VAL A 23 36.65 -15.52 -23.84
CA VAL A 23 37.55 -14.41 -24.20
C VAL A 23 37.53 -13.22 -23.23
N CYS A 24 36.57 -13.16 -22.29
CA CYS A 24 36.48 -12.08 -21.30
C CYS A 24 37.44 -12.27 -20.11
N ASP A 25 38.00 -11.17 -19.62
CA ASP A 25 38.74 -11.13 -18.33
C ASP A 25 37.82 -10.78 -17.15
N ALA A 26 36.72 -10.08 -17.44
CA ALA A 26 35.70 -9.69 -16.46
C ALA A 26 34.29 -9.80 -17.05
N VAL A 27 33.33 -10.15 -16.21
CA VAL A 27 31.92 -10.34 -16.57
C VAL A 27 31.05 -9.60 -15.56
N VAL A 28 30.13 -8.78 -16.06
CA VAL A 28 29.07 -8.17 -15.25
C VAL A 28 27.74 -8.79 -15.66
N ALA A 29 27.09 -9.50 -14.74
CA ALA A 29 25.81 -10.14 -14.97
C ALA A 29 24.69 -9.34 -14.30
N ALA A 30 23.72 -8.89 -15.09
CA ALA A 30 22.54 -8.11 -14.64
C ALA A 30 21.28 -8.49 -15.46
N ALA A 31 21.15 -9.78 -15.78
CA ALA A 31 20.06 -10.32 -16.59
C ALA A 31 18.82 -10.64 -15.73
N LYS A 32 17.63 -10.42 -16.29
CA LYS A 32 16.36 -10.87 -15.69
C LYS A 32 16.03 -12.30 -16.13
N SER A 33 16.83 -13.26 -15.69
CA SER A 33 16.70 -14.68 -16.09
C SER A 33 15.83 -15.52 -15.14
N GLY A 34 15.61 -15.06 -13.90
CA GLY A 34 14.94 -15.84 -12.85
C GLY A 34 15.72 -17.06 -12.34
N ARG A 35 16.91 -17.33 -12.91
CA ARG A 35 17.81 -18.45 -12.54
C ARG A 35 19.26 -18.09 -12.84
N ALA A 36 20.20 -18.82 -12.23
CA ALA A 36 21.60 -18.75 -12.63
C ALA A 36 21.76 -19.25 -14.08
N VAL A 37 22.35 -18.41 -14.92
CA VAL A 37 22.64 -18.69 -16.34
C VAL A 37 24.12 -19.00 -16.55
N ILE A 38 25.00 -18.50 -15.68
CA ILE A 38 26.43 -18.82 -15.67
C ILE A 38 26.67 -19.85 -14.55
N THR A 39 27.10 -21.04 -14.92
CA THR A 39 27.41 -22.15 -14.01
C THR A 39 28.90 -22.48 -14.05
N PRO A 40 29.46 -23.27 -13.12
CA PRO A 40 30.88 -23.62 -13.12
C PRO A 40 31.38 -24.27 -14.41
N ALA A 41 30.50 -24.94 -15.16
CA ALA A 41 30.83 -25.57 -16.43
C ALA A 41 31.09 -24.56 -17.55
N ALA A 42 30.53 -23.34 -17.46
CA ALA A 42 30.70 -22.29 -18.45
C ALA A 42 31.93 -21.40 -18.19
N ILE A 43 32.63 -21.59 -17.07
CA ILE A 43 33.76 -20.76 -16.67
C ILE A 43 35.07 -21.33 -17.26
N PRO A 44 35.87 -20.52 -17.99
CA PRO A 44 37.17 -20.96 -18.49
C PRO A 44 38.11 -21.33 -17.32
N ARG A 45 38.95 -22.35 -17.53
CA ARG A 45 39.81 -22.94 -16.48
C ARG A 45 41.28 -22.57 -16.60
N ASP A 46 41.68 -22.07 -17.76
CA ASP A 46 43.05 -21.79 -18.17
C ASP A 46 43.51 -20.37 -17.82
N ARG A 47 42.61 -19.51 -17.33
CA ARG A 47 42.92 -18.11 -17.03
C ARG A 47 42.06 -17.52 -15.90
N PRO A 48 42.55 -16.49 -15.20
CA PRO A 48 41.78 -15.76 -14.21
C PRO A 48 40.56 -15.06 -14.80
N ILE A 49 39.45 -15.01 -14.06
CA ILE A 49 38.24 -14.27 -14.45
C ILE A 49 37.55 -13.60 -13.26
N LEU A 50 37.20 -12.33 -13.42
CA LEU A 50 36.39 -11.56 -12.48
C LEU A 50 34.91 -11.65 -12.86
N LEU A 51 34.06 -11.97 -11.89
CA LEU A 51 32.62 -12.10 -12.09
C LEU A 51 31.92 -11.16 -11.12
N VAL A 52 31.08 -10.27 -11.64
CA VAL A 52 30.27 -9.32 -10.87
C VAL A 52 28.80 -9.67 -11.09
N ASP A 53 28.13 -10.19 -10.07
CA ASP A 53 26.70 -10.56 -10.13
C ASP A 53 25.82 -9.48 -9.47
N LEU A 54 25.11 -8.74 -10.32
CA LEU A 54 24.15 -7.71 -9.93
C LEU A 54 22.69 -8.21 -10.00
N GLY A 55 22.48 -9.51 -10.28
CA GLY A 55 21.17 -10.10 -10.50
C GLY A 55 20.41 -10.42 -9.20
N VAL A 56 19.10 -10.14 -9.21
CA VAL A 56 18.15 -10.58 -8.17
C VAL A 56 16.89 -11.17 -8.84
N PRO A 57 16.73 -12.51 -8.91
CA PRO A 57 17.63 -13.57 -8.44
C PRO A 57 18.98 -13.62 -9.17
N ARG A 58 19.98 -14.22 -8.52
CA ARG A 58 21.38 -14.31 -9.00
C ARG A 58 21.49 -14.86 -10.42
N ASN A 59 22.40 -14.30 -11.21
CA ASN A 59 22.69 -14.77 -12.57
C ASN A 59 23.85 -15.76 -12.61
N ILE A 60 24.71 -15.74 -11.60
CA ILE A 60 25.89 -16.60 -11.51
C ILE A 60 25.70 -17.59 -10.36
N ALA A 61 25.94 -18.86 -10.64
CA ALA A 61 25.83 -19.93 -9.66
C ALA A 61 26.88 -19.73 -8.55
N PRO A 62 26.51 -19.72 -7.25
CA PRO A 62 27.44 -19.50 -6.14
C PRO A 62 28.62 -20.47 -6.10
N GLU A 63 28.45 -21.68 -6.64
CA GLU A 63 29.46 -22.73 -6.75
C GLU A 63 30.69 -22.28 -7.54
N VAL A 64 30.54 -21.27 -8.40
CA VAL A 64 31.66 -20.68 -9.15
C VAL A 64 32.75 -20.17 -8.21
N ARG A 65 32.41 -19.69 -7.00
CA ARG A 65 33.40 -19.28 -5.97
C ARG A 65 34.44 -20.34 -5.62
N ARG A 66 34.16 -21.63 -5.89
CA ARG A 66 35.07 -22.74 -5.60
C ARG A 66 36.13 -22.94 -6.68
N LEU A 67 36.01 -22.27 -7.83
CA LEU A 67 36.98 -22.38 -8.91
C LEU A 67 38.22 -21.51 -8.61
N PRO A 68 39.44 -22.08 -8.58
CA PRO A 68 40.66 -21.36 -8.18
C PRO A 68 40.95 -20.11 -9.02
N GLN A 69 40.57 -20.14 -10.29
CA GLN A 69 40.81 -19.07 -11.25
C GLN A 69 39.70 -18.01 -11.28
N SER A 70 38.61 -18.17 -10.50
CA SER A 70 37.49 -17.23 -10.53
C SER A 70 37.40 -16.39 -9.26
N ARG A 71 37.04 -15.12 -9.42
CA ARG A 71 36.64 -14.24 -8.32
C ARG A 71 35.21 -13.79 -8.56
N LEU A 72 34.29 -14.21 -7.69
CA LEU A 72 32.90 -13.73 -7.70
C LEU A 72 32.74 -12.60 -6.67
N VAL A 73 32.22 -11.49 -7.14
CA VAL A 73 31.75 -10.34 -6.36
C VAL A 73 30.26 -10.23 -6.60
N ASP A 74 29.46 -10.31 -5.55
CA ASP A 74 28.01 -10.13 -5.65
C ASP A 74 27.52 -8.88 -4.90
N LEU A 75 26.23 -8.57 -5.03
CA LEU A 75 25.65 -7.43 -4.33
C LEU A 75 25.92 -7.44 -2.82
N GLY A 76 25.94 -8.60 -2.16
CA GLY A 76 26.26 -8.72 -0.74
C GLY A 76 27.69 -8.28 -0.42
N ASP A 77 28.65 -8.70 -1.25
CA ASP A 77 30.05 -8.25 -1.14
C ASP A 77 30.16 -6.73 -1.36
N LEU A 78 29.47 -6.21 -2.39
CA LEU A 78 29.46 -4.78 -2.70
C LEU A 78 28.82 -3.94 -1.58
N TYR A 79 27.73 -4.43 -0.96
CA TYR A 79 27.10 -3.75 0.17
C TYR A 79 28.01 -3.69 1.40
N GLY A 80 28.89 -4.69 1.60
CA GLY A 80 29.86 -4.69 2.69
C GLY A 80 30.98 -3.65 2.54
N GLU A 81 31.30 -3.26 1.30
CA GLU A 81 32.34 -2.25 1.00
C GLU A 81 31.80 -0.81 1.00
N VAL A 82 30.48 -0.64 0.89
CA VAL A 82 29.83 0.68 0.94
C VAL A 82 29.53 1.01 2.41
N ALA A 83 30.03 2.14 2.91
CA ALA A 83 29.65 2.62 4.23
C ALA A 83 28.11 2.69 4.30
N PRO A 84 27.48 2.14 5.36
CA PRO A 84 26.03 2.17 5.46
C PRO A 84 25.59 3.62 5.30
N PRO A 85 24.60 3.91 4.44
CA PRO A 85 24.04 5.25 4.39
C PRO A 85 23.67 5.61 5.83
N ALA A 86 24.09 6.78 6.30
CA ALA A 86 23.78 7.23 7.65
C ALA A 86 22.29 6.97 7.91
N PRO A 87 21.89 6.48 9.10
CA PRO A 87 20.50 6.19 9.43
C PRO A 87 19.73 7.52 9.60
N ARG A 88 19.65 8.29 8.53
CA ARG A 88 18.71 9.39 8.38
C ARG A 88 17.58 8.81 7.57
N ALA A 89 16.45 8.61 8.23
CA ALA A 89 15.19 8.52 7.54
C ALA A 89 15.13 9.69 6.55
N PRO A 90 14.83 9.46 5.27
CA PRO A 90 14.59 10.52 4.32
C PRO A 90 13.72 11.62 4.94
N PRO A 91 14.08 12.91 4.74
CA PRO A 91 13.28 14.01 5.26
C PRO A 91 11.81 13.82 4.89
N GLY A 92 10.91 13.85 5.88
CA GLY A 92 9.48 13.69 5.67
C GLY A 92 8.90 12.30 5.89
N ILE A 93 9.71 11.24 6.12
CA ILE A 93 9.16 9.91 6.44
C ILE A 93 8.29 9.95 7.70
N GLU A 94 8.75 10.59 8.78
CA GLU A 94 7.96 10.65 10.01
C GLU A 94 6.63 11.39 9.81
N ALA A 95 6.63 12.45 8.99
CA ALA A 95 5.42 13.19 8.67
C ALA A 95 4.45 12.31 7.85
N ALA A 96 4.98 11.56 6.88
CA ALA A 96 4.19 10.61 6.10
C ALA A 96 3.60 9.49 6.96
N VAL A 97 4.37 8.94 7.90
CA VAL A 97 3.91 7.91 8.85
C VAL A 97 2.81 8.47 9.75
N ARG A 98 2.97 9.68 10.30
CA ARG A 98 1.92 10.32 11.12
C ARG A 98 0.65 10.57 10.33
N ALA A 99 0.75 11.07 9.10
CA ALA A 99 -0.41 11.29 8.24
C ALA A 99 -1.13 9.98 7.89
N ALA A 100 -0.38 8.91 7.62
CA ALA A 100 -0.94 7.59 7.34
C ALA A 100 -1.69 7.03 8.57
N ASN A 101 -1.12 7.16 9.77
CA ASN A 101 -1.76 6.71 11.01
C ASN A 101 -3.06 7.47 11.28
N LEU A 102 -3.05 8.81 11.14
CA LEU A 102 -4.26 9.62 11.30
C LEU A 102 -5.36 9.19 10.30
N ALA A 103 -4.99 8.94 9.04
CA ALA A 103 -5.95 8.49 8.03
C ALA A 103 -6.55 7.11 8.37
N LEU A 104 -5.78 6.21 8.99
CA LEU A 104 -6.27 4.91 9.44
C LEU A 104 -7.25 5.05 10.61
N GLU A 105 -6.93 5.90 11.58
CA GLU A 105 -7.82 6.20 12.72
C GLU A 105 -9.16 6.79 12.26
N GLN A 106 -9.12 7.73 11.31
CA GLN A 106 -10.33 8.32 10.73
C GLN A 106 -11.16 7.29 9.95
N ARG A 107 -10.54 6.33 9.27
CA ARG A 107 -11.28 5.26 8.57
C ARG A 107 -11.95 4.29 9.54
N ALA A 108 -11.35 4.05 10.71
CA ALA A 108 -11.96 3.21 11.75
C ALA A 108 -13.29 3.79 12.28
N LEU A 109 -13.55 5.07 12.03
CA LEU A 109 -14.76 5.79 12.44
C LEU A 109 -15.92 5.74 11.44
N GLU A 110 -15.67 5.36 10.18
CA GLU A 110 -16.74 5.29 9.17
C GLU A 110 -17.89 4.32 9.53
N PRO A 111 -17.65 3.14 10.13
CA PRO A 111 -18.74 2.27 10.60
C PRO A 111 -19.66 2.95 11.62
N TRP A 112 -19.11 3.82 12.47
CA TRP A 112 -19.87 4.59 13.46
C TRP A 112 -20.76 5.64 12.80
N VAL A 113 -20.23 6.36 11.81
CA VAL A 113 -21.01 7.31 11.00
C VAL A 113 -22.16 6.61 10.28
N ALA A 114 -21.92 5.42 9.74
CA ALA A 114 -22.94 4.63 9.08
C ALA A 114 -24.05 4.20 10.06
N LEU A 115 -23.67 3.75 11.27
CA LEU A 115 -24.60 3.37 12.33
C LEU A 115 -25.49 4.55 12.75
N LEU A 116 -24.88 5.71 13.02
CA LEU A 116 -25.57 6.95 13.34
C LEU A 116 -26.63 7.32 12.29
N ARG A 117 -26.23 7.32 11.01
CA ARG A 117 -27.12 7.65 9.89
C ARG A 117 -28.29 6.67 9.78
N ARG A 118 -28.02 5.37 10.00
CA ARG A 118 -29.05 4.33 9.99
C ARG A 118 -30.09 4.56 11.08
N GLU A 119 -29.64 4.90 12.29
CA GLU A 119 -30.53 5.07 13.43
C GLU A 119 -31.43 6.30 13.29
N VAL A 120 -30.88 7.43 12.84
CA VAL A 120 -31.70 8.62 12.60
C VAL A 120 -32.66 8.42 11.43
N GLU A 121 -32.30 7.66 10.40
CA GLU A 121 -33.22 7.29 9.32
C GLU A 121 -34.35 6.38 9.82
N ARG A 122 -34.07 5.47 10.76
CA ARG A 122 -35.09 4.65 11.42
C ARG A 122 -36.10 5.55 12.15
N ILE A 123 -35.61 6.47 12.99
CA ILE A 123 -36.45 7.42 13.72
C ILE A 123 -37.30 8.24 12.75
N ARG A 124 -36.69 8.83 11.71
CA ARG A 124 -37.42 9.62 10.70
C ARG A 124 -38.59 8.85 10.09
N ARG A 125 -38.39 7.58 9.74
CA ARG A 125 -39.44 6.73 9.16
C ARG A 125 -40.55 6.42 10.16
N THR A 126 -40.19 6.12 11.41
CA THR A 126 -41.16 5.90 12.49
C THR A 126 -42.03 7.14 12.70
N GLU A 127 -41.43 8.31 12.79
CA GLU A 127 -42.17 9.57 12.98
C GLU A 127 -43.06 9.91 11.79
N LEU A 128 -42.60 9.68 10.55
CA LEU A 128 -43.44 9.86 9.37
C LEU A 128 -44.64 8.90 9.33
N ALA A 129 -44.45 7.65 9.77
CA ALA A 129 -45.54 6.68 9.88
C ALA A 129 -46.54 7.09 10.96
N SER A 130 -46.06 7.53 12.14
CA SER A 130 -46.88 8.02 13.25
C SER A 130 -47.64 9.29 12.90
N ALA A 131 -47.06 10.17 12.08
CA ALA A 131 -47.71 11.40 11.61
C ALA A 131 -48.78 11.15 10.54
N ARG A 132 -48.76 9.98 9.88
CA ARG A 132 -49.61 9.68 8.72
C ARG A 132 -51.11 9.89 8.96
N PRO A 133 -51.71 9.46 10.09
CA PRO A 133 -53.13 9.66 10.36
C PRO A 133 -53.55 11.14 10.44
N TYR A 134 -52.62 12.04 10.78
CA TYR A 134 -52.89 13.47 10.95
C TYR A 134 -52.70 14.29 9.67
N LEU A 135 -52.08 13.71 8.64
CA LEU A 135 -51.77 14.39 7.37
C LEU A 135 -52.91 14.30 6.34
N GLY A 136 -53.88 13.41 6.55
CA GLY A 136 -54.93 13.11 5.58
C GLY A 136 -54.40 12.46 4.30
N ASP A 137 -55.20 12.52 3.22
CA ASP A 137 -54.82 11.98 1.92
C ASP A 137 -53.87 12.93 1.19
N LEU A 138 -52.63 12.49 1.02
CA LEU A 138 -51.60 13.20 0.27
C LEU A 138 -51.53 12.67 -1.17
N THR A 139 -51.38 13.60 -2.13
CA THR A 139 -50.99 13.24 -3.49
C THR A 139 -49.55 12.71 -3.51
N GLU A 140 -49.17 11.90 -4.52
CA GLU A 140 -47.79 11.42 -4.66
C GLU A 140 -46.74 12.56 -4.69
N ALA A 141 -47.10 13.71 -5.28
CA ALA A 141 -46.22 14.87 -5.32
C ALA A 141 -45.95 15.43 -3.92
N GLN A 142 -46.97 15.48 -3.06
CA GLN A 142 -46.86 15.92 -1.67
C GLN A 142 -46.08 14.90 -0.82
N GLU A 143 -46.28 13.60 -1.03
CA GLU A 143 -45.47 12.57 -0.36
C GLU A 143 -43.99 12.71 -0.69
N ARG A 144 -43.65 12.86 -1.97
CA ARG A 144 -42.27 13.06 -2.43
C ARG A 144 -41.67 14.35 -1.86
N ALA A 145 -42.46 15.42 -1.74
CA ALA A 145 -42.01 16.68 -1.15
C ALA A 145 -41.73 16.52 0.36
N LEU A 146 -42.59 15.82 1.09
CA LEU A 146 -42.43 15.54 2.52
C LEU A 146 -41.21 14.65 2.80
N ASP A 147 -41.03 13.58 2.04
CA ASP A 147 -39.86 12.70 2.18
C ASP A 147 -38.56 13.49 1.89
N ARG A 148 -38.55 14.30 0.84
CA ARG A 148 -37.39 15.15 0.52
C ARG A 148 -37.09 16.17 1.63
N LEU A 149 -38.11 16.83 2.16
CA LEU A 149 -37.96 17.83 3.22
C LEU A 149 -37.39 17.20 4.49
N THR A 150 -37.95 16.09 4.94
CA THR A 150 -37.51 15.40 6.16
C THR A 150 -36.10 14.81 6.02
N ARG A 151 -35.76 14.22 4.87
CA ARG A 151 -34.38 13.77 4.59
C ARG A 151 -33.38 14.92 4.63
N ARG A 152 -33.74 16.07 4.05
CA ARG A 152 -32.89 17.26 4.06
C ARG A 152 -32.73 17.85 5.47
N LEU A 153 -33.77 17.78 6.30
CA LEU A 153 -33.68 18.17 7.72
C LEU A 153 -32.70 17.27 8.47
N VAL A 154 -32.89 15.95 8.37
CA VAL A 154 -31.99 14.95 8.98
C VAL A 154 -30.55 15.13 8.50
N GLY A 155 -30.34 15.32 7.19
CA GLY A 155 -29.02 15.57 6.63
C GLY A 155 -28.31 16.74 7.31
N ARG A 156 -28.99 17.91 7.38
CA ARG A 156 -28.43 19.11 8.02
C ARG A 156 -28.15 18.93 9.51
N LEU A 157 -28.97 18.17 10.22
CA LEU A 157 -28.74 17.86 11.63
C LEU A 157 -27.54 16.94 11.83
N LEU A 158 -27.27 16.04 10.88
CA LEU A 158 -26.19 15.05 10.96
C LEU A 158 -24.84 15.55 10.44
N ASP A 159 -24.78 16.61 9.65
CA ASP A 159 -23.52 17.10 9.09
C ASP A 159 -22.49 17.40 10.19
N GLY A 160 -22.84 18.25 11.17
CA GLY A 160 -21.95 18.62 12.28
C GLY A 160 -21.54 17.45 13.20
N PRO A 161 -22.50 16.63 13.71
CA PRO A 161 -22.16 15.45 14.50
C PRO A 161 -21.30 14.44 13.75
N THR A 162 -21.57 14.21 12.45
CA THR A 162 -20.75 13.31 11.62
C THR A 162 -19.33 13.82 11.48
N GLU A 163 -19.14 15.12 11.24
CA GLU A 163 -17.81 15.73 11.16
C GLU A 163 -17.04 15.63 12.47
N ARG A 164 -17.71 15.86 13.60
CA ARG A 164 -17.09 15.69 14.93
C ARG A 164 -16.67 14.25 15.17
N ILE A 165 -17.50 13.27 14.83
CA ILE A 165 -17.17 11.84 14.95
C ILE A 165 -15.95 11.50 14.11
N ARG A 166 -15.86 11.99 12.86
CA ARG A 166 -14.69 11.77 11.99
C ARG A 166 -13.41 12.44 12.49
N ALA A 167 -13.54 13.50 13.27
CA ALA A 167 -12.41 14.21 13.86
C ALA A 167 -11.92 13.56 15.17
N LEU A 168 -12.65 12.59 15.71
CA LEU A 168 -12.24 11.85 16.91
C LEU A 168 -10.98 11.03 16.63
N SER A 169 -10.16 10.84 17.66
CA SER A 169 -8.98 9.97 17.65
C SER A 169 -9.26 8.67 18.41
N SER A 170 -8.23 7.87 18.65
CA SER A 170 -8.29 6.66 19.48
C SER A 170 -8.22 6.93 20.99
N SER A 171 -8.43 8.18 21.44
CA SER A 171 -8.32 8.53 22.84
C SER A 171 -9.46 7.94 23.69
N PRO A 172 -9.25 7.66 25.00
CA PRO A 172 -10.31 7.18 25.89
C PRO A 172 -11.51 8.14 26.01
N GLU A 173 -11.27 9.44 25.84
CA GLU A 173 -12.32 10.47 25.86
C GLU A 173 -13.19 10.39 24.60
N ASP A 174 -12.55 10.21 23.44
CA ASP A 174 -13.23 10.06 22.16
C ASP A 174 -14.12 8.80 22.13
N GLU A 175 -13.66 7.71 22.73
CA GLU A 175 -14.45 6.48 22.84
C GLU A 175 -15.70 6.68 23.72
N ARG A 176 -15.60 7.50 24.77
CA ARG A 176 -16.77 7.90 25.58
C ARG A 176 -17.75 8.76 24.78
N ILE A 177 -17.25 9.69 23.96
CA ILE A 177 -18.09 10.52 23.09
C ILE A 177 -18.84 9.66 22.07
N ARG A 178 -18.19 8.63 21.48
CA ARG A 178 -18.83 7.67 20.57
C ARG A 178 -19.96 6.91 21.24
N ARG A 179 -19.71 6.40 22.46
CA ARG A 179 -20.72 5.65 23.22
C ARG A 179 -21.92 6.51 23.58
N TRP A 180 -21.66 7.71 24.10
CA TRP A 180 -22.72 8.66 24.45
C TRP A 180 -23.56 9.09 23.24
N ALA A 181 -22.94 9.27 22.07
CA ALA A 181 -23.65 9.59 20.84
C ALA A 181 -24.61 8.47 20.40
N LEU A 182 -24.29 7.20 20.68
CA LEU A 182 -25.23 6.10 20.44
C LEU A 182 -26.36 6.07 21.47
N GLU A 183 -26.04 6.19 22.76
CA GLU A 183 -27.03 6.18 23.85
C GLU A 183 -28.10 7.25 23.64
N LEU A 184 -27.70 8.45 23.21
CA LEU A 184 -28.63 9.57 23.00
C LEU A 184 -29.60 9.35 21.83
N LEU A 185 -29.28 8.45 20.89
CA LEU A 185 -30.08 8.16 19.70
C LEU A 185 -30.85 6.84 19.81
N THR A 186 -30.48 5.99 20.75
CA THR A 186 -31.21 4.78 21.12
C THR A 186 -31.60 4.85 22.60
N PRO A 187 -32.57 5.70 22.99
CA PRO A 187 -33.00 5.79 24.38
C PRO A 187 -33.58 4.47 24.94
N ASP A 188 -33.98 3.54 24.07
CA ASP A 188 -34.59 2.25 24.44
C ASP A 188 -33.65 1.03 24.32
N SER A 189 -32.32 1.22 24.27
CA SER A 189 -31.43 0.06 24.38
C SER A 189 -31.53 -0.51 25.80
N PRO A 190 -31.86 -1.81 25.97
CA PRO A 190 -31.81 -2.42 27.29
C PRO A 190 -30.36 -2.34 27.78
N GLU A 191 -30.18 -1.93 29.04
CA GLU A 191 -28.89 -2.06 29.74
C GLU A 191 -28.32 -3.49 29.60
N PRO A 192 -26.99 -3.64 29.66
CA PRO A 192 -26.25 -4.79 29.13
C PRO A 192 -26.67 -6.18 29.66
#